data_AF-A0A6B0X1V8-F1
#
_entry.id   AF-A0A6B0X1V8-F1
#
_cell.length_a   1.000
_cell.length_b   1.000
_cell.length_c   1.000
_cell.angle_alpha   90.00
_cell.angle_beta   90.00
_cell.angle_gamma   90.00
#
_symmetry.space_group_name_H-M   'P 1'
#
loop_
_entity.id
_entity.type
_entity.pdbx_description
1 polymer ?
#
loop_
_entity_poly.entity_id
_entity_poly.type
_entity_poly.pdbx_seq_one_letter_code
_entity_poly.pdbx_strand_id
1 'polypeptide(L)'
;MRNISNFRKGMSTNAMKSFDSSDEQPSPSAQPIAIVGMACRFPGASNISAFWRLLAAGQNAVSEGVPGSGVGRWGQLFPDDTVQNESCRYGAFVDDIDLFDDAFFRISPVEAELLDPQQRMMLETSWEALEDAGIDPEILRESLSGVYTGISNDEYRMLVVDSSKPPEAAGCLYALSGTNLNGASGRVSFVLGL
;
A
#
# COMPACT_ATOMS: atom_id res chain seq x y z
N MET A 1 -17.17 47.16 -74.77
CA MET A 1 -16.54 47.43 -73.46
C MET A 1 -15.28 46.56 -73.32
N ARG A 2 -14.31 47.03 -72.54
CA ARG A 2 -12.85 46.79 -72.63
C ARG A 2 -12.34 45.38 -72.24
N ASN A 3 -11.03 45.24 -72.37
CA ASN A 3 -10.18 44.09 -72.65
C ASN A 3 -9.15 43.86 -71.51
N ILE A 4 -8.50 42.68 -71.49
CA ILE A 4 -7.16 42.26 -70.96
C ILE A 4 -6.82 42.18 -69.44
N SER A 5 -6.22 41.02 -69.08
CA SER A 5 -4.88 40.81 -68.44
C SER A 5 -4.73 40.20 -67.03
N ASN A 6 -4.18 38.97 -67.02
CA ASN A 6 -3.17 38.34 -66.14
C ASN A 6 -2.92 38.90 -64.72
N PHE A 7 -2.94 38.02 -63.70
CA PHE A 7 -1.75 37.78 -62.88
C PHE A 7 -1.76 36.42 -62.15
N ARG A 8 -0.56 35.86 -62.06
CA ARG A 8 -0.16 34.52 -61.61
C ARG A 8 0.52 34.65 -60.23
N LYS A 9 0.53 33.56 -59.45
CA LYS A 9 1.52 33.12 -58.42
C LYS A 9 1.06 32.98 -56.96
N GLY A 10 1.41 31.82 -56.42
CA GLY A 10 1.46 31.45 -54.99
C GLY A 10 0.96 30.02 -54.77
N MET A 11 1.51 28.98 -55.41
CA MET A 11 2.47 28.04 -54.78
C MET A 11 2.36 27.98 -53.25
N SER A 12 1.77 26.91 -52.71
CA SER A 12 2.56 25.83 -52.10
C SER A 12 1.68 24.61 -51.78
N THR A 13 2.05 23.49 -52.39
CA THR A 13 1.74 22.11 -52.03
C THR A 13 1.92 21.87 -50.53
N ASN A 14 0.86 21.45 -49.82
CA ASN A 14 1.02 20.78 -48.53
C ASN A 14 1.11 19.28 -48.79
N ALA A 15 2.35 18.81 -48.74
CA ALA A 15 2.74 17.42 -48.82
C ALA A 15 2.12 16.59 -47.69
N MET A 16 1.79 15.35 -48.02
CA MET A 16 1.71 14.21 -47.12
C MET A 16 2.78 14.35 -46.03
N LYS A 17 2.36 14.48 -44.76
CA LYS A 17 3.26 14.27 -43.62
C LYS A 17 3.65 12.80 -43.67
N SER A 18 4.87 12.54 -44.10
CA SER A 18 5.58 11.29 -43.85
C SER A 18 5.53 11.00 -42.36
N PHE A 19 5.05 9.81 -42.01
CA PHE A 19 5.27 9.24 -40.69
C PHE A 19 6.77 9.03 -40.57
N ASP A 20 7.44 9.96 -39.91
CA ASP A 20 8.87 9.85 -39.61
C ASP A 20 8.99 8.74 -38.57
N SER A 21 9.26 7.52 -39.04
CA SER A 21 9.80 6.44 -38.24
C SER A 21 11.27 6.76 -37.96
N SER A 22 11.51 7.81 -37.17
CA SER A 22 12.71 7.87 -36.37
C SER A 22 12.52 6.82 -35.27
N ASP A 23 13.10 5.64 -35.49
CA ASP A 23 13.44 4.72 -34.40
C ASP A 23 14.38 5.47 -33.45
N GLU A 24 13.80 6.24 -32.55
CA GLU A 24 14.46 6.72 -31.36
C GLU A 24 14.73 5.47 -30.52
N GLN A 25 15.89 4.85 -30.75
CA GLN A 25 16.35 3.78 -29.87
C GLN A 25 16.34 4.35 -28.45
N PRO A 26 15.54 3.78 -27.52
CA PRO A 26 15.50 4.29 -26.17
C PRO A 26 16.93 4.27 -25.63
N SER A 27 17.38 5.40 -25.09
CA SER A 27 18.63 5.44 -24.35
C SER A 27 18.63 4.31 -23.32
N PRO A 28 19.79 3.72 -22.96
CA PRO A 28 19.86 2.68 -21.93
C PRO A 28 19.32 3.14 -20.55
N SER A 29 18.86 4.38 -20.42
CA SER A 29 18.42 5.02 -19.19
C SER A 29 16.90 5.03 -18.95
N ALA A 30 16.08 4.33 -19.74
CA ALA A 30 14.65 4.21 -19.43
C ALA A 30 14.06 2.88 -19.93
N GLN A 31 14.53 1.76 -19.37
CA GLN A 31 13.81 0.51 -19.54
C GLN A 31 12.45 0.60 -18.85
N PRO A 32 11.33 0.23 -19.52
CA PRO A 32 10.02 0.18 -18.88
C PRO A 32 10.03 -0.79 -17.69
N ILE A 33 9.37 -0.40 -16.60
CA ILE A 33 9.17 -1.25 -15.42
C ILE A 33 7.76 -1.83 -15.47
N ALA A 34 7.65 -3.16 -15.34
CA ALA A 34 6.37 -3.85 -15.29
C ALA A 34 5.91 -4.05 -13.84
N ILE A 35 4.61 -3.91 -13.60
CA ILE A 35 3.95 -4.39 -12.39
C ILE A 35 3.51 -5.82 -12.69
N VAL A 36 4.12 -6.79 -12.01
CA VAL A 36 3.92 -8.22 -12.30
C VAL A 36 3.00 -8.92 -11.31
N GLY A 37 2.77 -8.33 -10.14
CA GLY A 37 1.82 -8.80 -9.15
C GLY A 37 1.46 -7.68 -8.17
N MET A 38 0.35 -7.87 -7.48
CA MET A 38 -0.15 -6.91 -6.49
C MET A 38 -0.85 -7.64 -5.35
N ALA A 39 -1.00 -6.96 -4.21
CA ALA A 39 -1.89 -7.33 -3.13
C ALA A 39 -2.38 -6.07 -2.43
N CYS A 40 -3.52 -6.15 -1.75
CA CYS A 40 -4.01 -5.03 -0.95
C CYS A 40 -4.92 -5.46 0.20
N ARG A 41 -4.97 -4.60 1.22
CA ARG A 41 -5.95 -4.60 2.29
C ARG A 41 -6.52 -3.20 2.40
N PHE A 42 -7.82 -3.07 2.21
CA PHE A 42 -8.54 -1.80 2.33
C PHE A 42 -9.80 -2.00 3.17
N PRO A 43 -10.34 -0.91 3.76
CA PRO A 43 -11.65 -0.96 4.39
C PRO A 43 -12.71 -1.54 3.45
N GLY A 44 -13.46 -2.54 3.92
CA GLY A 44 -14.47 -3.26 3.14
C GLY A 44 -13.90 -4.15 2.02
N ALA A 45 -12.59 -4.33 1.94
CA ALA A 45 -11.93 -5.13 0.90
C ALA A 45 -10.66 -5.82 1.43
N SER A 46 -10.80 -7.09 1.77
CA SER A 46 -9.68 -7.92 2.28
C SER A 46 -8.72 -8.40 1.20
N ASN A 47 -8.94 -8.14 -0.09
CA ASN A 47 -8.02 -8.49 -1.18
C ASN A 47 -8.36 -7.72 -2.46
N ILE A 48 -7.53 -7.86 -3.50
CA ILE A 48 -7.69 -7.18 -4.78
C ILE A 48 -9.03 -7.46 -5.43
N SER A 49 -9.49 -8.71 -5.41
CA SER A 49 -10.78 -9.09 -5.99
C SER A 49 -11.94 -8.39 -5.27
N ALA A 50 -11.89 -8.29 -3.94
CA ALA A 50 -12.88 -7.55 -3.15
C ALA A 50 -12.79 -6.04 -3.43
N PHE A 51 -11.58 -5.50 -3.51
CA PHE A 51 -11.35 -4.08 -3.81
C PHE A 51 -11.90 -3.70 -5.19
N TRP A 52 -11.65 -4.53 -6.21
CA TRP A 52 -12.20 -4.32 -7.54
C TRP A 52 -13.73 -4.33 -7.55
N ARG A 53 -14.37 -5.26 -6.84
CA ARG A 53 -15.83 -5.30 -6.71
C ARG A 53 -16.38 -4.04 -6.04
N LEU A 54 -15.73 -3.58 -4.98
CA LEU A 54 -16.10 -2.36 -4.26
C LEU A 54 -16.05 -1.13 -5.19
N LEU A 55 -14.95 -0.97 -5.93
CA LEU A 55 -14.78 0.11 -6.91
C LEU A 55 -15.80 0.03 -8.05
N ALA A 56 -15.97 -1.15 -8.65
CA ALA A 56 -16.90 -1.36 -9.75
C ALA A 56 -18.36 -1.11 -9.35
N ALA A 57 -18.71 -1.36 -8.08
CA ALA A 57 -20.03 -1.08 -7.54
C ALA A 57 -20.22 0.36 -7.02
N GLY A 58 -19.16 1.19 -7.02
CA GLY A 58 -19.20 2.55 -6.48
C GLY A 58 -19.54 2.60 -4.98
N GLN A 59 -19.16 1.57 -4.22
CA GLN A 59 -19.50 1.45 -2.80
C GLN A 59 -18.58 2.31 -1.92
N ASN A 60 -19.13 2.80 -0.80
CA ASN A 60 -18.40 3.56 0.21
C ASN A 60 -18.18 2.69 1.45
N ALA A 61 -16.92 2.46 1.82
CA ALA A 61 -16.54 1.68 3.01
C ALA A 61 -16.42 2.51 4.30
N VAL A 62 -16.72 3.81 4.25
CA VAL A 62 -16.73 4.66 5.43
C VAL A 62 -17.93 4.31 6.32
N SER A 63 -17.65 4.02 7.59
CA SER A 63 -18.64 3.76 8.63
C SER A 63 -18.69 4.90 9.64
N GLU A 64 -19.82 5.01 10.33
CA GLU A 64 -19.90 5.79 11.57
C GLU A 64 -19.25 4.99 12.70
N GLY A 65 -18.14 5.48 13.24
CA GLY A 65 -17.35 4.77 14.25
C GLY A 65 -16.72 3.46 13.77
N VAL A 66 -16.07 2.75 14.70
CA VAL A 66 -15.47 1.42 14.44
C VAL A 66 -16.61 0.37 14.41
N PRO A 67 -16.75 -0.44 13.33
CA PRO A 67 -17.76 -1.49 13.26
C PRO A 67 -17.76 -2.40 14.51
N GLY A 68 -18.95 -2.70 15.05
CA GLY A 68 -19.12 -3.60 16.20
C GLY A 68 -18.85 -3.00 17.59
N SER A 69 -18.36 -1.76 17.70
CA SER A 69 -17.94 -1.16 18.99
C SER A 69 -19.03 -0.38 19.75
N GLY A 70 -20.26 -0.28 19.23
CA GLY A 70 -21.31 0.56 19.82
C GLY A 70 -21.00 2.06 19.61
N VAL A 71 -20.96 2.86 20.68
CA VAL A 71 -20.67 4.32 20.67
C VAL A 71 -19.24 4.67 20.18
N GLY A 72 -18.51 3.71 19.62
CA GLY A 72 -17.20 3.91 19.01
C GLY A 72 -16.08 3.97 20.03
N ARG A 73 -14.92 3.40 19.68
CA ARG A 73 -13.60 3.71 20.28
C ARG A 73 -13.40 5.24 20.46
N TRP A 74 -14.04 6.04 19.61
CA TRP A 74 -14.10 7.50 19.66
C TRP A 74 -14.70 8.08 20.96
N GLY A 75 -15.75 7.47 21.53
CA GLY A 75 -16.33 7.92 22.80
C GLY A 75 -15.42 7.69 24.01
N GLN A 76 -14.46 6.76 23.91
CA GLN A 76 -13.44 6.53 24.94
C GLN A 76 -12.18 7.40 24.73
N LEU A 77 -11.84 7.70 23.47
CA LEU A 77 -10.70 8.56 23.13
C LEU A 77 -11.00 10.05 23.32
N PHE A 78 -12.27 10.47 23.22
CA PHE A 78 -12.72 11.86 23.39
C PHE A 78 -13.86 11.96 24.42
N PRO A 79 -13.61 11.68 25.71
CA PRO A 79 -14.65 11.64 26.73
C PRO A 79 -15.19 13.04 27.13
N ASP A 80 -14.40 14.10 26.96
CA ASP A 80 -14.71 15.44 27.49
C ASP A 80 -15.14 16.48 26.44
N ASP A 81 -15.20 16.13 25.15
CA ASP A 81 -15.51 17.11 24.11
C ASP A 81 -17.03 17.25 23.90
N THR A 82 -17.60 18.27 24.52
CA THR A 82 -19.00 18.72 24.40
C THR A 82 -19.31 19.42 23.06
N VAL A 83 -18.46 19.23 22.06
CA VAL A 83 -18.79 19.56 20.67
C VAL A 83 -19.25 18.27 20.03
N GLN A 84 -20.50 18.21 19.59
CA GLN A 84 -20.95 17.21 18.64
C GLN A 84 -20.08 17.32 17.38
N ASN A 85 -19.01 16.52 17.34
CA ASN A 85 -17.90 16.70 16.42
C ASN A 85 -18.15 15.83 15.18
N GLU A 86 -18.99 16.33 14.27
CA GLU A 86 -19.29 15.67 12.98
C GLU A 86 -18.00 15.27 12.22
N SER A 87 -16.88 15.96 12.48
CA SER A 87 -15.55 15.74 11.90
C SER A 87 -14.89 14.41 12.25
N CYS A 88 -15.16 13.82 13.43
CA CYS A 88 -14.55 12.55 13.88
C CYS A 88 -15.55 11.39 13.92
N ARG A 89 -16.74 11.60 13.34
CA ARG A 89 -17.86 10.64 13.36
C ARG A 89 -17.62 9.47 12.41
N TYR A 90 -16.87 9.71 11.34
CA TYR A 90 -16.71 8.78 10.24
C TYR A 90 -15.27 8.30 10.11
N GLY A 91 -15.10 7.02 9.83
CA GLY A 91 -13.80 6.41 9.57
C GLY A 91 -13.95 5.18 8.66
N ALA A 92 -12.84 4.70 8.13
CA ALA A 92 -12.80 3.47 7.37
C ALA A 92 -11.75 2.56 8.01
N PHE A 93 -12.13 1.32 8.29
CA PHE A 93 -11.35 0.41 9.12
C PHE A 93 -11.06 -0.86 8.34
N VAL A 94 -9.83 -1.35 8.45
CA VAL A 94 -9.46 -2.66 7.94
C VAL A 94 -9.98 -3.70 8.94
N ASP A 95 -10.72 -4.68 8.43
CA ASP A 95 -11.21 -5.80 9.22
C ASP A 95 -10.03 -6.69 9.66
N ASP A 96 -10.19 -7.42 10.77
CA ASP A 96 -9.24 -8.44 11.23
C ASP A 96 -7.79 -7.94 11.43
N ILE A 97 -7.62 -6.65 11.77
CA ILE A 97 -6.30 -6.00 11.93
C ILE A 97 -5.43 -6.62 13.05
N ASP A 98 -6.04 -7.36 13.96
CA ASP A 98 -5.38 -8.09 15.03
C ASP A 98 -4.97 -9.52 14.64
N LEU A 99 -5.49 -10.07 13.54
CA LEU A 99 -5.15 -11.40 13.04
C LEU A 99 -3.82 -11.39 12.29
N PHE A 100 -3.07 -12.48 12.42
CA PHE A 100 -1.80 -12.71 11.72
C PHE A 100 -1.40 -14.19 11.80
N ASP A 101 -0.91 -14.77 10.71
CA ASP A 101 -0.37 -16.13 10.70
C ASP A 101 1.11 -16.16 11.12
N ASP A 102 1.35 -16.07 12.43
CA ASP A 102 2.70 -16.03 12.99
C ASP A 102 3.52 -17.29 12.69
N ALA A 103 2.86 -18.46 12.67
CA ALA A 103 3.50 -19.74 12.43
C ALA A 103 4.03 -19.85 11.00
N PHE A 104 3.26 -19.37 10.01
CA PHE A 104 3.69 -19.32 8.62
C PHE A 104 4.96 -18.50 8.43
N PHE A 105 5.03 -17.32 9.06
CA PHE A 105 6.18 -16.43 9.00
C PHE A 105 7.30 -16.79 9.99
N ARG A 106 7.16 -17.90 10.73
CA ARG A 106 8.12 -18.38 11.74
C ARG A 106 8.43 -17.33 12.82
N ILE A 107 7.43 -16.55 13.17
CA ILE A 107 7.48 -15.55 14.24
C ILE A 107 6.88 -16.18 15.49
N SER A 108 7.50 -15.95 16.65
CA SER A 108 6.95 -16.50 17.90
C SER A 108 5.66 -15.77 18.29
N PRO A 109 4.68 -16.43 18.95
CA PRO A 109 3.44 -15.78 19.37
C PRO A 109 3.66 -14.52 20.22
N VAL A 110 4.67 -14.55 21.10
CA VAL A 110 5.04 -13.40 21.95
C VAL A 110 5.58 -12.23 21.13
N GLU A 111 6.35 -12.51 20.07
CA GLU A 111 6.79 -11.47 19.14
C GLU A 111 5.63 -10.95 18.29
N ALA A 112 4.75 -11.84 17.82
CA ALA A 112 3.58 -11.49 17.01
C ALA A 112 2.63 -10.51 17.73
N GLU A 113 2.42 -10.71 19.03
CA GLU A 113 1.66 -9.78 19.88
C GLU A 113 2.31 -8.39 19.99
N LEU A 114 3.61 -8.27 19.77
CA LEU A 114 4.36 -7.01 19.88
C LEU A 114 4.67 -6.39 18.51
N LEU A 115 4.34 -7.08 17.42
CA LEU A 115 4.50 -6.58 16.06
C LEU A 115 3.41 -5.57 15.73
N ASP A 116 3.79 -4.42 15.18
CA ASP A 116 2.83 -3.47 14.63
C ASP A 116 1.98 -4.15 13.54
N PRO A 117 0.63 -4.04 13.60
CA PRO A 117 -0.26 -4.56 12.55
C PRO A 117 0.13 -4.12 11.12
N GLN A 118 0.74 -2.94 10.95
CA GLN A 118 1.26 -2.49 9.67
C GLN A 118 2.38 -3.42 9.15
N GLN A 119 3.27 -3.90 10.03
CA GLN A 119 4.31 -4.85 9.65
C GLN A 119 3.72 -6.23 9.34
N ARG A 120 2.75 -6.68 10.13
CA ARG A 120 2.05 -7.97 9.93
C ARG A 120 1.34 -8.00 8.57
N MET A 121 0.51 -6.99 8.29
CA MET A 121 -0.16 -6.86 7.00
C MET A 121 0.83 -6.73 5.85
N MET A 122 1.95 -6.05 6.04
CA MET A 122 2.96 -5.95 4.98
C MET A 122 3.63 -7.28 4.67
N LEU A 123 3.84 -8.15 5.66
CA LEU A 123 4.33 -9.51 5.44
C LEU A 123 3.34 -10.32 4.61
N GLU A 124 2.06 -10.35 5.02
CA GLU A 124 1.00 -11.06 4.30
C GLU A 124 0.83 -10.54 2.87
N THR A 125 0.71 -9.22 2.70
CA THR A 125 0.51 -8.62 1.38
C THR A 125 1.74 -8.74 0.47
N SER A 126 2.96 -8.75 1.02
CA SER A 126 4.15 -9.02 0.21
C SER A 126 4.15 -10.46 -0.30
N TRP A 127 3.74 -11.42 0.54
CA TRP A 127 3.59 -12.81 0.13
C TRP A 127 2.52 -12.97 -0.96
N GLU A 128 1.32 -12.44 -0.73
CA GLU A 128 0.21 -12.50 -1.69
C GLU A 128 0.54 -11.83 -3.03
N ALA A 129 1.33 -10.75 -3.03
CA ALA A 129 1.75 -10.10 -4.27
C ALA A 129 2.68 -10.99 -5.10
N LEU A 130 3.49 -11.82 -4.45
CA LEU A 130 4.30 -12.84 -5.13
C LEU A 130 3.44 -13.98 -5.66
N GLU A 131 2.42 -14.40 -4.91
CA GLU A 131 1.46 -15.40 -5.35
C GLU A 131 0.66 -14.92 -6.57
N ASP A 132 0.19 -13.67 -6.57
CA ASP A 132 -0.49 -13.03 -7.71
C ASP A 132 0.45 -12.97 -8.95
N ALA A 133 1.74 -12.70 -8.72
CA ALA A 133 2.74 -12.74 -9.79
C ALA A 133 3.08 -14.15 -10.28
N GLY A 134 2.64 -15.21 -9.59
CA GLY A 134 3.04 -16.58 -9.86
C GLY A 134 4.53 -16.85 -9.61
N ILE A 135 5.15 -16.07 -8.71
CA ILE A 135 6.56 -16.18 -8.34
C ILE A 135 6.65 -16.98 -7.04
N ASP A 136 7.40 -18.07 -7.08
CA ASP A 136 7.81 -18.79 -5.87
C ASP A 136 8.77 -17.91 -5.05
N PRO A 137 8.49 -17.56 -3.78
CA PRO A 137 9.41 -16.74 -3.00
C PRO A 137 10.83 -17.31 -2.86
N GLU A 138 11.00 -18.63 -2.95
CA GLU A 138 12.32 -19.27 -2.80
C GLU A 138 13.32 -18.88 -3.90
N ILE A 139 12.85 -18.58 -5.12
CA ILE A 139 13.74 -18.09 -6.20
C ILE A 139 14.22 -16.65 -5.99
N LEU A 140 13.63 -15.91 -5.05
CA LEU A 140 14.08 -14.56 -4.71
C LEU A 140 15.16 -14.54 -3.61
N ARG A 141 15.42 -15.69 -2.96
CA ARG A 141 16.46 -15.78 -1.94
C ARG A 141 17.83 -15.43 -2.53
N GLU A 142 18.56 -14.57 -1.83
CA GLU A 142 19.89 -14.04 -2.21
C GLU A 142 19.89 -13.26 -3.54
N SER A 143 18.72 -12.85 -4.03
CA SER A 143 18.60 -11.98 -5.21
C SER A 143 18.95 -10.53 -4.87
N LEU A 144 19.07 -9.65 -5.87
CA LEU A 144 19.24 -8.21 -5.66
C LEU A 144 17.89 -7.46 -5.58
N SER A 145 16.89 -8.09 -4.96
CA SER A 145 15.54 -7.54 -4.85
C SER A 145 15.44 -6.51 -3.72
N GLY A 146 14.94 -5.33 -4.04
CA GLY A 146 14.76 -4.25 -3.05
C GLY A 146 13.34 -4.18 -2.52
N VAL A 147 13.19 -3.90 -1.22
CA VAL A 147 11.90 -3.57 -0.59
C VAL A 147 11.84 -2.07 -0.32
N TYR A 148 10.83 -1.42 -0.87
CA TYR A 148 10.60 0.02 -0.71
C TYR A 148 9.23 0.25 -0.10
N THR A 149 9.21 0.83 1.10
CA THR A 149 7.98 0.98 1.90
C THR A 149 7.77 2.43 2.30
N GLY A 150 6.54 2.92 2.12
CA GLY A 150 6.05 4.13 2.80
C GLY A 150 5.24 3.71 4.02
N ILE A 151 5.70 4.07 5.22
CA ILE A 151 5.03 3.75 6.48
C ILE A 151 5.17 4.94 7.42
N SER A 152 4.11 5.23 8.17
CA SER A 152 4.04 6.36 9.09
C SER A 152 3.14 6.01 10.26
N ASN A 153 3.17 6.84 11.30
CA ASN A 153 2.41 6.70 12.52
C ASN A 153 2.84 5.48 13.35
N ASP A 154 2.92 5.66 14.66
CA ASP A 154 3.47 4.70 15.59
C ASP A 154 2.59 4.51 16.84
N GLU A 155 1.26 4.65 16.68
CA GLU A 155 0.32 4.51 17.78
C GLU A 155 0.41 3.12 18.43
N TYR A 156 0.71 2.07 17.66
CA TYR A 156 0.90 0.74 18.22
C TYR A 156 2.09 0.67 19.18
N ARG A 157 3.19 1.38 18.85
CA ARG A 157 4.32 1.54 19.76
C ARG A 157 3.91 2.20 21.07
N MET A 158 3.06 3.22 21.01
CA MET A 158 2.56 3.89 22.20
C MET A 158 1.73 2.95 23.07
N LEU A 159 0.86 2.12 22.47
CA LEU A 159 0.08 1.12 23.18
C LEU A 159 0.95 0.04 23.85
N VAL A 160 1.99 -0.42 23.17
CA VAL A 160 2.95 -1.39 23.72
C VAL A 160 3.68 -0.80 24.94
N VAL A 161 4.11 0.47 24.86
CA VAL A 161 4.80 1.17 25.96
C VAL A 161 3.87 1.45 27.14
N ASP A 162 2.62 1.80 26.90
CA ASP A 162 1.62 2.10 27.94
C ASP A 162 1.04 0.83 28.60
N SER A 163 1.32 -0.35 28.02
CA SER A 163 0.89 -1.61 28.60
C SER A 163 1.53 -1.80 30.00
N SER A 164 0.69 -2.01 31.00
CA SER A 164 1.06 -2.07 32.44
C SER A 164 1.94 -3.28 32.82
N LYS A 165 2.39 -4.06 31.84
CA LYS A 165 3.29 -5.21 32.04
C LYS A 165 4.68 -4.79 31.55
N PRO A 166 5.67 -4.59 32.44
CA PRO A 166 7.04 -4.41 31.99
C PRO A 166 7.43 -5.67 31.20
N PRO A 167 7.84 -5.55 29.93
CA PRO A 167 8.26 -6.70 29.17
C PRO A 167 9.47 -7.33 29.86
N GLU A 168 9.52 -8.66 29.91
CA GLU A 168 10.80 -9.33 30.17
C GLU A 168 11.84 -8.87 29.14
N ALA A 169 13.14 -9.05 29.40
CA ALA A 169 14.19 -8.54 28.52
C ALA A 169 13.99 -8.91 27.03
N ALA A 170 13.45 -10.11 26.75
CA ALA A 170 13.07 -10.54 25.41
C ALA A 170 11.91 -9.73 24.82
N GLY A 171 10.87 -9.45 25.61
CA GLY A 171 9.75 -8.60 25.20
C GLY A 171 10.18 -7.16 24.89
N CYS A 172 11.19 -6.62 25.59
CA CYS A 172 11.75 -5.31 25.25
C CYS A 172 12.41 -5.32 23.86
N LEU A 173 13.13 -6.38 23.51
CA LEU A 173 13.75 -6.52 22.19
C LEU A 173 12.72 -6.68 21.08
N TYR A 174 11.68 -7.48 21.30
CA TYR A 174 10.58 -7.66 20.34
C TYR A 174 9.75 -6.38 20.16
N ALA A 175 9.49 -5.63 21.23
CA ALA A 175 8.83 -4.33 21.12
C ALA A 175 9.65 -3.35 20.28
N LEU A 176 10.98 -3.32 20.45
CA LEU A 176 11.88 -2.49 19.66
C LEU A 176 11.86 -2.86 18.17
N SER A 177 12.03 -4.13 17.82
CA SER A 177 12.06 -4.56 16.41
C SER A 177 10.67 -4.57 15.77
N GLY A 178 9.62 -4.78 16.56
CA GLY A 178 8.25 -4.96 16.09
C GLY A 178 7.48 -3.68 15.86
N THR A 179 7.93 -2.55 16.43
CA THR A 179 7.21 -1.27 16.34
C THR A 179 7.99 -0.15 15.65
N ASN A 180 9.28 -0.36 15.37
CA ASN A 180 10.07 0.60 14.61
C ASN A 180 9.71 0.57 13.12
N LEU A 181 9.46 1.75 12.53
CA LEU A 181 9.01 1.91 11.14
C LEU A 181 9.99 1.35 10.11
N ASN A 182 11.29 1.49 10.32
CA ASN A 182 12.33 0.92 9.45
C ASN A 182 12.36 -0.63 9.51
N GLY A 183 11.88 -1.22 10.60
CA GLY A 183 11.80 -2.67 10.78
C GLY A 183 10.85 -3.32 9.78
N ALA A 184 9.87 -2.58 9.27
CA ALA A 184 8.88 -3.08 8.34
C ALA A 184 9.54 -3.64 7.06
N SER A 185 10.29 -2.82 6.32
CA SER A 185 10.93 -3.26 5.07
C SER A 185 12.01 -4.30 5.31
N GLY A 186 12.81 -4.12 6.37
CA GLY A 186 13.84 -5.08 6.77
C GLY A 186 13.27 -6.46 7.11
N ARG A 187 12.08 -6.52 7.70
CA ARG A 187 11.41 -7.79 8.04
C ARG A 187 10.93 -8.54 6.80
N VAL A 188 10.37 -7.83 5.82
CA VAL A 188 10.00 -8.44 4.51
C VAL A 188 11.25 -8.99 3.82
N SER A 189 12.32 -8.20 3.73
CA SER A 189 13.60 -8.66 3.17
C SER A 189 14.13 -9.89 3.92
N PHE A 190 14.11 -9.87 5.24
CA PHE A 190 14.60 -10.97 6.07
C PHE A 190 13.80 -12.27 5.88
N VAL A 191 12.46 -12.18 5.86
CA VAL A 191 11.56 -13.32 5.69
C VAL A 191 11.71 -13.95 4.30
N LEU A 192 11.74 -13.11 3.25
CA LEU A 192 11.85 -13.56 1.87
C LEU A 192 13.29 -13.87 1.43
N GLY A 193 14.28 -13.53 2.26
CA GLY A 193 15.70 -13.75 1.98
C GLY A 193 16.26 -12.86 0.88
N LEU A 194 15.74 -11.64 0.71
CA LEU A 194 16.15 -10.69 -0.32
C LEU A 194 17.47 -9.99 0.00
#